data_AF-A0A821B777-F1
#
_entry.id   AF-A0A821B777-F1
#
_cell.length_a   1.000
_cell.length_b   1.000
_cell.length_c   1.000
_cell.angle_alpha   90.00
_cell.angle_beta   90.00
_cell.angle_gamma   90.00
#
_symmetry.space_group_name_H-M   'P 1'
#
loop_
_entity.id
_entity.type
_entity.pdbx_description
1 polymer ?
#
loop_
_entity_poly.entity_id
_entity_poly.type
_entity_poly.pdbx_seq_one_letter_code
_entity_poly.pdbx_strand_id
1 'polypeptide(L)'
;MMKTADISQANKEVMYAFRFDNSNKYVYLNQQQLDHLPYLSTVVNSTNKFLSAQNENGEYLLNSSIDYKWFMIILDSISSKTAYDLFNKLEEHENVLDILELFDYLGVSLFSIPLFKDEYLMLSTPI
;
A
#
# COMPACT_ATOMS: atom_id res chain seq x y z
N MET A 1 -48.14 -15.29 0.54
CA MET A 1 -47.22 -15.05 1.67
C MET A 1 -45.82 -14.91 1.12
N MET A 2 -45.22 -13.73 1.28
CA MET A 2 -43.83 -13.45 0.93
C MET A 2 -42.90 -14.31 1.78
N LYS A 3 -41.90 -14.92 1.14
CA LYS A 3 -40.67 -15.34 1.81
C LYS A 3 -39.59 -14.39 1.30
N THR A 4 -39.40 -13.30 2.03
CA THR A 4 -38.24 -12.42 1.88
C THR A 4 -37.01 -13.28 2.14
N ALA A 5 -36.33 -13.69 1.07
CA ALA A 5 -34.98 -14.21 1.17
C ALA A 5 -34.11 -13.09 1.75
N ASP A 6 -33.47 -13.42 2.86
CA ASP A 6 -32.60 -12.57 3.65
C ASP A 6 -31.47 -12.01 2.77
N ILE A 7 -31.56 -10.72 2.39
CA ILE A 7 -30.55 -9.99 1.60
C ILE A 7 -29.38 -9.55 2.53
N SER A 8 -29.15 -10.24 3.64
CA SER A 8 -28.16 -9.84 4.66
C SER A 8 -26.76 -10.42 4.46
N GLN A 9 -26.48 -11.09 3.33
CA GLN A 9 -25.13 -11.54 2.95
C GLN A 9 -24.51 -10.75 1.78
N ALA A 10 -25.16 -9.68 1.31
CA ALA A 10 -24.59 -8.85 0.26
C ALA A 10 -23.46 -7.97 0.84
N ASN A 11 -22.22 -8.29 0.44
CA ASN A 11 -20.99 -7.50 0.60
C ASN A 11 -20.32 -7.53 1.98
N LYS A 12 -19.85 -8.71 2.44
CA LYS A 12 -18.64 -8.70 3.26
C LYS A 12 -17.47 -8.39 2.35
N GLU A 13 -16.89 -7.21 2.50
CA GLU A 13 -15.67 -6.82 1.82
C GLU A 13 -14.56 -7.81 2.17
N VAL A 14 -13.94 -8.40 1.14
CA VAL A 14 -12.84 -9.34 1.36
C VAL A 14 -11.63 -8.55 1.85
N MET A 15 -11.14 -8.90 3.03
CA MET A 15 -9.94 -8.32 3.63
C MET A 15 -8.79 -9.31 3.52
N TYR A 16 -7.64 -8.83 3.08
CA TYR A 16 -6.40 -9.59 2.95
C TYR A 16 -5.43 -9.17 4.05
N ALA A 17 -4.91 -10.14 4.79
CA ALA A 17 -3.96 -9.90 5.88
C ALA A 17 -2.52 -10.06 5.39
N PHE A 18 -1.69 -9.04 5.62
CA PHE A 18 -0.26 -9.07 5.32
C PHE A 18 0.54 -8.88 6.59
N ARG A 19 1.53 -9.74 6.82
CA ARG A 19 2.41 -9.71 7.99
C ARG A 19 3.83 -9.32 7.58
N PHE A 20 4.41 -8.41 8.35
CA PHE A 20 5.77 -7.93 8.14
C PHE A 20 6.75 -8.82 8.90
N ASP A 21 7.65 -9.48 8.17
CA ASP A 21 8.61 -10.44 8.71
C ASP A 21 9.54 -9.80 9.76
N ASN A 22 9.89 -8.52 9.56
CA ASN A 22 10.82 -7.76 10.41
C ASN A 22 10.21 -7.21 11.72
N SER A 23 8.88 -7.21 11.90
CA SER A 23 8.26 -6.47 13.00
C SER A 23 7.04 -7.12 13.66
N ASN A 24 6.60 -8.31 13.23
CA ASN A 24 5.36 -8.97 13.69
C ASN A 24 4.09 -8.10 13.57
N LYS A 25 4.19 -6.95 12.91
CA LYS A 25 3.05 -6.09 12.60
C LYS A 25 2.31 -6.64 11.40
N TYR A 26 1.08 -6.23 11.23
CA TYR A 26 0.25 -6.61 10.11
C TYR A 26 -0.57 -5.44 9.60
N VAL A 27 -1.02 -5.56 8.36
CA VAL A 27 -1.97 -4.65 7.73
C VAL A 27 -3.08 -5.48 7.09
N TYR A 28 -4.31 -4.97 7.17
CA TYR A 28 -5.45 -5.54 6.46
C TYR A 28 -5.82 -4.60 5.32
N LEU A 29 -5.86 -5.12 4.11
CA LEU A 29 -6.20 -4.36 2.91
C LEU A 29 -7.43 -4.95 2.24
N ASN A 30 -8.34 -4.09 1.78
CA ASN A 30 -9.40 -4.50 0.87
C ASN A 30 -8.89 -4.53 -0.58
N GLN A 31 -9.73 -5.00 -1.51
CA GLN A 31 -9.37 -5.05 -2.92
C GLN A 31 -9.04 -3.66 -3.50
N GLN A 32 -9.80 -2.64 -3.12
CA GLN A 32 -9.59 -1.26 -3.60
C GLN A 32 -8.19 -0.73 -3.23
N GLN A 33 -7.70 -1.03 -2.03
CA GLN A 33 -6.36 -0.65 -1.59
C GLN A 33 -5.27 -1.46 -2.32
N LEU A 34 -5.52 -2.75 -2.57
CA LEU A 34 -4.60 -3.61 -3.31
C LEU A 34 -4.43 -3.22 -4.77
N ASP A 35 -5.47 -2.68 -5.41
CA ASP A 35 -5.41 -2.22 -6.79
C ASP A 35 -4.38 -1.08 -6.98
N HIS A 36 -4.01 -0.39 -5.89
CA HIS A 36 -2.97 0.64 -5.88
C HIS A 36 -1.57 0.10 -5.54
N LEU A 37 -1.45 -1.20 -5.21
CA LEU A 37 -0.21 -1.87 -4.80
C LEU A 37 0.03 -3.10 -5.69
N PRO A 38 0.51 -2.93 -6.94
CA PRO A 38 0.64 -4.02 -7.91
C PRO A 38 1.43 -5.24 -7.41
N TYR A 39 2.47 -5.01 -6.60
CA TYR A 39 3.20 -6.10 -5.96
C TYR A 39 2.29 -6.97 -5.07
N LEU A 40 1.52 -6.35 -4.17
CA LEU A 40 0.62 -7.09 -3.28
C LEU A 40 -0.56 -7.72 -4.03
N SER A 41 -1.09 -7.04 -5.05
CA SER A 41 -2.07 -7.62 -5.96
C SER A 41 -1.54 -8.88 -6.63
N THR A 42 -0.26 -8.90 -7.02
CA THR A 42 0.38 -10.08 -7.60
C THR A 42 0.55 -11.18 -6.57
N VAL A 43 0.95 -10.85 -5.34
CA VAL A 43 1.05 -11.80 -4.22
C VAL A 43 -0.27 -12.51 -3.98
N VAL A 44 -1.38 -11.78 -3.93
CA VAL A 44 -2.72 -12.35 -3.67
C VAL A 44 -3.23 -13.21 -4.84
N ASN A 45 -2.98 -12.80 -6.08
CA ASN A 45 -3.52 -13.49 -7.26
C ASN A 45 -2.60 -14.58 -7.84
N SER A 46 -1.37 -14.68 -7.34
CA SER A 46 -0.37 -15.61 -7.86
C SER A 46 -0.70 -17.06 -7.51
N THR A 47 -0.63 -17.94 -8.52
CA THR A 47 -0.68 -19.39 -8.33
C THR A 47 0.67 -19.98 -7.90
N ASN A 48 1.74 -19.16 -7.92
CA ASN A 48 3.06 -19.55 -7.46
C ASN A 48 3.13 -19.47 -5.93
N LYS A 49 3.17 -20.66 -5.30
CA LYS A 49 3.24 -20.84 -3.84
C LYS A 49 4.42 -20.15 -3.17
N PHE A 50 5.51 -19.86 -3.89
CA PHE A 50 6.64 -19.13 -3.30
C PHE A 50 6.34 -17.64 -3.12
N LEU A 51 5.48 -17.07 -3.97
CA LEU A 51 5.09 -15.66 -3.92
C LEU A 51 3.79 -15.42 -3.14
N SER A 52 2.91 -16.42 -3.09
CA SER A 52 1.56 -16.31 -2.49
C SER A 52 1.35 -17.23 -1.28
N ALA A 53 2.43 -17.72 -0.66
CA ALA A 53 2.31 -18.53 0.55
C ALA A 53 1.65 -17.74 1.68
N GLN A 54 0.53 -18.26 2.16
CA GLN A 54 -0.07 -17.84 3.41
C GLN A 54 0.44 -18.73 4.55
N ASN A 55 0.59 -18.15 5.74
CA ASN A 55 0.85 -18.93 6.95
C ASN A 55 -0.43 -19.64 7.45
N GLU A 56 -0.34 -20.31 8.59
CA GLU A 56 -1.45 -21.05 9.22
C GLU A 56 -2.67 -20.16 9.57
N ASN A 57 -2.48 -18.85 9.71
CA ASN A 57 -3.54 -17.88 9.97
C ASN A 57 -4.16 -17.29 8.69
N GLY A 58 -3.70 -17.70 7.51
CA GLY A 58 -4.12 -17.10 6.23
C GLY A 58 -3.46 -15.74 5.94
N GLU A 59 -2.37 -15.40 6.62
CA GLU A 59 -1.65 -14.14 6.41
C GLU A 59 -0.57 -14.32 5.33
N TYR A 60 -0.49 -13.37 4.39
CA TYR A 60 0.61 -13.30 3.44
C TYR A 60 1.85 -12.73 4.13
N LEU A 61 2.96 -13.46 4.08
CA LEU A 61 4.23 -12.99 4.63
C LEU A 61 4.92 -12.06 3.64
N LEU A 62 5.19 -10.83 4.07
CA LEU A 62 5.90 -9.84 3.27
C LEU A 62 7.41 -10.05 3.35
N ASN A 63 8.11 -9.72 2.26
CA ASN A 63 9.57 -9.73 2.23
C ASN A 63 10.14 -8.81 3.32
N SER A 64 11.23 -9.22 3.97
CA SER A 64 11.89 -8.48 5.04
C SER A 64 12.40 -7.10 4.61
N SER A 65 12.58 -6.88 3.30
CA SER A 65 12.88 -5.57 2.71
C SER A 65 11.74 -4.56 2.83
N ILE A 66 10.51 -5.00 3.08
CA ILE A 66 9.37 -4.12 3.29
C ILE A 66 9.33 -3.73 4.77
N ASP A 67 9.81 -2.54 5.09
CA ASP A 67 9.68 -1.97 6.44
C ASP A 67 8.24 -1.49 6.70
N TYR A 68 7.74 -1.77 7.91
CA TYR A 68 6.37 -1.40 8.29
C TYR A 68 6.15 0.11 8.33
N LYS A 69 7.09 0.89 8.91
CA LYS A 69 6.94 2.35 9.01
C LYS A 69 6.85 2.93 7.60
N TRP A 70 7.73 2.50 6.71
CA TRP A 70 7.74 2.97 5.33
C TRP A 70 6.50 2.56 4.57
N PHE A 71 6.09 1.31 4.67
CA PHE A 71 4.87 0.83 4.04
C PHE A 71 3.64 1.66 4.45
N MET A 72 3.49 1.97 5.74
CA MET A 72 2.35 2.76 6.23
C MET A 72 2.37 4.19 5.70
N ILE A 73 3.55 4.82 5.60
CA ILE A 73 3.69 6.16 5.02
C ILE A 73 3.30 6.16 3.53
N ILE A 74 3.71 5.13 2.78
CA ILE A 74 3.32 4.94 1.38
C ILE A 74 1.80 4.74 1.27
N LEU A 75 1.22 3.84 2.06
CA LEU A 75 -0.21 3.55 2.05
C LEU A 75 -1.06 4.80 2.36
N ASP A 76 -0.62 5.59 3.34
CA ASP A 76 -1.25 6.88 3.66
C ASP A 76 -1.18 7.84 2.48
N SER A 77 -0.02 7.97 1.83
CA SER A 77 0.18 8.87 0.69
C SER A 77 -0.68 8.50 -0.52
N ILE A 78 -0.91 7.20 -0.75
CA ILE A 78 -1.82 6.69 -1.78
C ILE A 78 -3.25 7.11 -1.45
N SER A 79 -3.64 6.95 -0.19
CA SER A 79 -4.99 7.27 0.29
C SER A 79 -5.30 8.77 0.22
N SER A 80 -4.32 9.62 0.54
CA SER A 80 -4.45 11.08 0.46
C SER A 80 -4.20 11.65 -0.93
N LYS A 81 -3.65 10.86 -1.86
CA LYS A 81 -3.24 11.27 -3.22
C LYS A 81 -2.24 12.42 -3.23
N THR A 82 -1.41 12.53 -2.20
CA THR A 82 -0.44 13.61 -2.04
C THR A 82 0.95 13.03 -1.76
N ALA A 83 1.85 13.14 -2.75
CA ALA A 83 3.27 12.81 -2.56
C ALA A 83 3.93 13.67 -1.47
N TYR A 84 3.38 14.85 -1.20
CA TYR A 84 3.82 15.75 -0.13
C TYR A 84 3.76 15.11 1.26
N ASP A 85 2.74 14.28 1.52
CA ASP A 85 2.60 13.61 2.81
C ASP A 85 3.71 12.58 3.03
N LEU A 86 4.31 12.08 1.95
CA LEU A 86 5.46 11.20 2.01
C LEU A 86 6.68 11.92 2.60
N PHE A 87 7.03 13.08 2.02
CA PHE A 87 8.23 13.83 2.38
C PHE A 87 8.09 14.56 3.72
N ASN A 88 6.88 15.01 4.07
CA ASN A 88 6.64 15.69 5.36
C ASN A 88 6.65 14.74 6.57
N LYS A 89 6.47 13.43 6.34
CA LYS A 89 6.51 12.41 7.39
C LYS A 89 7.91 11.85 7.64
N LEU A 90 8.91 12.26 6.84
CA LEU A 90 10.29 11.83 6.99
C LEU A 90 10.96 12.59 8.13
N GLU A 91 11.60 11.87 9.03
CA GLU A 91 12.50 12.48 10.00
C GLU A 91 13.77 12.98 9.29
N GLU A 92 14.45 14.01 9.80
CA GLU A 92 15.59 14.67 9.11
C GLU A 92 16.76 13.74 8.75
N HIS A 93 16.84 12.58 9.39
CA HIS A 93 17.90 11.59 9.21
C HIS A 93 17.48 10.39 8.35
N GLU A 94 16.24 10.36 7.85
CA GLU A 94 15.74 9.25 7.05
C GLU A 94 16.11 9.40 5.58
N ASN A 95 16.53 8.28 4.97
CA ASN A 95 16.99 8.26 3.59
C ASN A 95 15.79 8.21 2.64
N VAL A 96 15.57 9.31 1.90
CA VAL A 96 14.54 9.41 0.86
C VAL A 96 14.69 8.29 -0.19
N LEU A 97 15.92 7.87 -0.49
CA LEU A 97 16.17 6.83 -1.50
C LEU A 97 15.54 5.50 -1.10
N ASP A 98 15.62 5.09 0.17
CA ASP A 98 15.07 3.81 0.64
C ASP A 98 13.55 3.74 0.43
N ILE A 99 12.88 4.88 0.51
CA ILE A 99 11.42 4.99 0.33
C ILE A 99 11.06 4.97 -1.14
N LEU A 100 11.83 5.65 -1.98
CA LEU A 100 11.66 5.62 -3.42
C LEU A 100 11.89 4.21 -3.98
N GLU A 101 12.89 3.50 -3.46
CA GLU A 101 13.12 2.09 -3.77
C GLU A 101 11.94 1.22 -3.34
N LEU A 102 11.37 1.46 -2.15
CA LEU A 102 10.17 0.73 -1.73
C LEU A 102 8.94 1.06 -2.58
N PHE A 103 8.79 2.30 -3.03
CA PHE A 103 7.74 2.69 -3.98
C PHE A 103 7.82 1.90 -5.29
N ASP A 104 9.01 1.85 -5.88
CA ASP A 104 9.28 1.12 -7.10
C ASP A 104 9.05 -0.38 -6.90
N TYR A 105 9.55 -0.93 -5.79
CA TYR A 105 9.33 -2.33 -5.42
C TYR A 105 7.85 -2.70 -5.29
N LEU A 106 7.05 -1.83 -4.68
CA LEU A 106 5.61 -2.04 -4.54
C LEU A 106 4.84 -1.85 -5.86
N GLY A 107 5.51 -1.34 -6.90
CA GLY A 107 4.93 -1.03 -8.21
C GLY A 107 3.99 0.16 -8.15
N VAL A 108 4.12 1.03 -7.15
CA VAL A 108 3.22 2.17 -6.99
C VAL A 108 3.57 3.19 -8.07
N SER A 109 2.61 3.44 -8.98
CA SER A 109 2.72 4.54 -9.93
C SER A 109 2.90 5.83 -9.13
N LEU A 110 4.06 6.46 -9.26
CA LEU A 110 4.32 7.77 -8.69
C LEU A 110 3.22 8.72 -9.19
N PHE A 111 2.33 9.17 -8.30
CA PHE A 111 1.54 10.39 -8.54
C PHE A 111 2.56 11.43 -8.96
N SER A 112 2.42 12.09 -10.12
CA SER A 112 3.40 13.04 -10.68
C SER A 112 4.24 13.72 -9.58
N ILE A 113 5.35 13.08 -9.19
CA ILE A 113 6.16 13.58 -8.08
C ILE A 113 6.97 14.67 -8.74
N PRO A 114 6.85 15.93 -8.28
CA PRO A 114 7.73 16.95 -8.80
C PRO A 114 9.13 16.56 -8.35
N LEU A 115 9.96 16.15 -9.30
CA LEU A 115 11.30 15.61 -9.05
C LEU A 115 12.25 16.72 -8.55
N PHE A 116 11.83 17.98 -8.68
CA PHE A 116 12.57 19.15 -8.27
C PHE A 116 11.75 20.00 -7.31
N LYS A 117 12.41 20.49 -6.25
CA LYS A 117 11.85 21.47 -5.30
C LYS A 117 11.32 22.73 -6.00
N ASP A 118 11.80 23.05 -7.20
CA ASP A 118 11.41 24.23 -7.98
C ASP A 118 10.14 24.04 -8.81
N GLU A 119 9.73 22.79 -9.11
CA GLU A 119 8.43 22.53 -9.74
C GLU A 119 7.26 22.84 -8.79
N TYR A 120 7.51 22.80 -7.48
CA TYR A 120 6.56 23.23 -6.45
C TYR A 120 6.27 24.73 -6.53
N LEU A 121 7.26 25.54 -6.88
CA LEU A 121 7.09 27.00 -7.02
C LEU A 121 6.27 27.35 -8.26
N MET A 122 6.41 26.56 -9.34
CA MET A 122 5.69 26.79 -10.60
C MET A 122 4.18 26.46 -10.54
N LEU A 123 3.77 25.53 -9.68
CA LEU A 123 2.34 25.18 -9.49
C LEU A 123 1.63 26.11 -8.50
N SER A 124 2.39 26.89 -7.73
CA SER A 124 1.86 27.81 -6.71
C SER A 124 1.66 29.25 -7.19
N THR A 125 2.05 29.58 -8.42
CA THR A 125 1.72 30.87 -9.04
C THR A 125 0.31 30.81 -9.65
N PRO A 126 -0.66 31.60 -9.14
CA PRO A 126 -1.93 31.75 -9.83
C PRO A 126 -1.72 32.54 -11.12
N ILE A 127 -2.38 32.11 -12.21
CA ILE A 127 -2.51 32.88 -13.46
C ILE A 127 -3.46 34.05 -13.22
#